data_AF-A0A9D1JFT8-F1
#
_entry.id   AF-A0A9D1JFT8-F1
#
_cell.length_a   1.000
_cell.length_b   1.000
_cell.length_c   1.000
_cell.angle_alpha   90.00
_cell.angle_beta   90.00
_cell.angle_gamma   90.00
#
_symmetry.space_group_name_H-M   'P 1'
#
loop_
_entity.id
_entity.type
_entity.pdbx_description
1 polymer ?
#
loop_
_entity_poly.entity_id
_entity_poly.type
_entity_poly.pdbx_seq_one_letter_code
_entity_poly.pdbx_strand_id
1 'polypeptide(L)'
;MILSRAMALVSLLLLLLCMGAARKNNKAGRKSPRLQKLLTGSGHGFCGIFLLLTGLAHGIAAGRRPGMISGKVAWMLLLVLVIFSLIARKRLSGPWRRLHRYLAIGACLLVAVHVICAGAGIF
;
A
#
# COMPACT_ATOMS: atom_id res chain seq x y z
N MET A 1 2.11 -7.29 20.81
CA MET A 1 0.83 -7.68 20.17
C MET A 1 -0.04 -6.48 19.78
N ILE A 2 -0.23 -5.48 20.65
CA ILE A 2 -1.05 -4.29 20.31
C ILE A 2 -0.37 -3.39 19.27
N LEU A 3 0.93 -3.12 19.43
CA LEU A 3 1.68 -2.26 18.52
C LEU A 3 1.77 -2.81 17.08
N SER A 4 2.01 -4.11 16.92
CA SER A 4 2.05 -4.73 15.58
C SER A 4 0.68 -4.72 14.90
N ARG A 5 -0.42 -4.90 15.65
CA ARG A 5 -1.79 -4.77 15.14
C ARG A 5 -2.13 -3.33 14.76
N ALA A 6 -1.74 -2.37 15.60
CA ALA A 6 -1.91 -0.94 15.30
C ALA A 6 -1.16 -0.57 14.00
N MET A 7 0.09 -1.00 13.84
CA MET A 7 0.85 -0.78 12.60
C MET A 7 0.19 -1.41 11.38
N ALA A 8 -0.33 -2.64 11.50
CA ALA A 8 -1.05 -3.31 10.41
C ALA A 8 -2.32 -2.55 9.99
N LEU A 9 -3.10 -2.06 10.97
CA LEU A 9 -4.29 -1.25 10.71
C LEU A 9 -3.93 0.07 10.03
N VAL A 10 -2.85 0.73 10.48
CA VAL A 10 -2.34 1.95 9.84
C VAL A 10 -1.93 1.68 8.40
N SER A 11 -1.18 0.61 8.12
CA SER A 11 -0.77 0.24 6.76
C SER A 11 -1.96 -0.10 5.87
N LEU A 12 -2.97 -0.82 6.39
CA LEU A 12 -4.23 -1.11 5.69
C LEU A 12 -5.00 0.17 5.37
N LEU A 13 -5.10 1.09 6.32
CA LEU A 13 -5.78 2.37 6.12
C LEU A 13 -5.06 3.20 5.05
N LEU A 14 -3.73 3.27 5.11
CA LEU A 14 -2.90 3.94 4.10
C LEU A 14 -3.06 3.30 2.71
N LEU A 15 -3.15 1.97 2.63
CA LEU A 15 -3.37 1.26 1.38
C LEU A 15 -4.74 1.59 0.78
N LEU A 16 -5.78 1.62 1.61
CA LEU A 16 -7.13 2.01 1.24
C LEU A 16 -7.21 3.47 0.80
N LEU A 17 -6.49 4.38 1.47
CA LEU A 17 -6.32 5.78 1.05
C LEU A 17 -5.66 5.85 -0.34
N CYS A 18 -4.57 5.12 -0.57
CA CYS A 18 -3.89 5.04 -1.86
C CYS A 18 -4.77 4.46 -2.98
N MET A 19 -5.66 3.51 -2.67
CA MET A 19 -6.64 2.97 -3.62
C MET A 19 -7.82 3.92 -3.86
N GLY A 20 -8.27 4.63 -2.82
CA GLY A 20 -9.29 5.67 -2.90
C GLY A 20 -8.90 6.79 -3.85
N ALA A 21 -7.60 7.11 -3.93
CA ALA A 21 -7.04 8.03 -4.92
C ALA A 21 -7.23 7.58 -6.37
N ALA A 22 -7.11 6.27 -6.65
CA ALA A 22 -7.35 5.71 -7.97
C ALA A 22 -8.84 5.78 -8.37
N ARG A 23 -9.74 5.84 -7.39
CA ARG A 23 -11.20 5.93 -7.56
C ARG A 23 -11.68 7.38 -7.75
N LYS A 24 -10.95 8.16 -8.56
CA LYS A 24 -11.21 9.57 -8.91
C LYS A 24 -12.63 9.84 -9.47
N ASN A 25 -13.35 8.80 -9.89
CA ASN A 25 -14.70 8.91 -10.48
C ASN A 25 -15.86 9.00 -9.48
N ASN A 26 -15.64 8.86 -8.17
CA ASN A 26 -16.75 8.95 -7.23
C ASN A 26 -17.01 10.41 -6.82
N LYS A 27 -18.22 10.92 -7.10
CA LYS A 27 -18.64 12.32 -6.84
C LYS A 27 -18.39 12.77 -5.39
N ALA A 28 -18.31 11.84 -4.44
CA ALA A 28 -18.04 12.08 -3.02
C ALA A 28 -16.63 12.64 -2.71
N GLY A 29 -15.58 12.24 -3.44
CA GLY A 29 -14.21 12.70 -3.20
C GLY A 29 -13.94 14.14 -3.66
N ARG A 30 -14.88 14.72 -4.42
CA ARG A 30 -14.82 16.11 -4.92
C ARG A 30 -15.32 17.13 -3.89
N LYS A 31 -15.93 16.68 -2.79
CA LYS A 31 -16.50 17.56 -1.73
C LYS A 31 -15.46 18.16 -0.79
N SER A 32 -14.24 17.62 -0.69
CA SER A 32 -13.21 18.17 0.19
C SER A 32 -11.85 18.35 -0.51
N PRO A 33 -11.42 19.59 -0.78
CA PRO A 33 -10.17 19.86 -1.52
C PRO A 33 -8.92 19.38 -0.76
N ARG A 34 -8.97 19.31 0.57
CA ARG A 34 -7.88 18.76 1.41
C ARG A 34 -7.70 17.26 1.21
N LEU A 35 -8.79 16.50 1.17
CA LEU A 35 -8.75 15.06 0.95
C LEU A 35 -8.27 14.76 -0.48
N GLN A 36 -8.70 15.56 -1.45
CA GLN A 36 -8.23 15.45 -2.82
C GLN A 36 -6.73 15.74 -2.93
N LYS A 37 -6.18 16.72 -2.20
CA LYS A 37 -4.73 17.00 -2.16
C LYS A 37 -3.93 15.90 -1.46
N LEU A 38 -4.52 15.21 -0.48
CA LEU A 38 -3.89 14.06 0.19
C LEU A 38 -3.90 12.81 -0.71
N LEU A 39 -5.02 12.58 -1.39
CA LEU A 39 -5.23 11.44 -2.29
C LEU A 39 -4.50 11.63 -3.64
N THR A 40 -4.22 12.85 -4.08
CA THR A 40 -3.65 13.10 -5.42
C THR A 40 -2.31 13.84 -5.33
N GLY A 41 -1.35 13.48 -6.17
CA GLY A 41 -0.06 14.19 -6.26
C GLY A 41 0.92 13.82 -5.13
N SER A 42 1.45 14.83 -4.42
CA SER A 42 2.51 14.64 -3.41
C SER A 42 2.07 13.88 -2.16
N GLY A 43 0.79 13.98 -1.77
CA GLY A 43 0.25 13.26 -0.61
C GLY A 43 0.29 11.74 -0.79
N HIS A 44 -0.13 11.25 -1.96
CA HIS A 44 -0.09 9.83 -2.31
C HIS A 44 1.34 9.27 -2.31
N GLY A 45 2.32 10.03 -2.82
CA GLY A 45 3.73 9.62 -2.78
C GLY A 45 4.24 9.48 -1.34
N PHE A 46 3.90 10.43 -0.45
CA PHE A 46 4.27 10.37 0.95
C PHE A 46 3.57 9.21 1.68
N CYS A 47 2.27 8.99 1.42
CA CYS A 47 1.54 7.83 1.93
C CYS A 47 2.16 6.50 1.50
N GLY A 48 2.63 6.38 0.26
CA GLY A 48 3.32 5.18 -0.23
C GLY A 48 4.63 4.90 0.52
N ILE A 49 5.44 5.93 0.78
CA ILE A 49 6.67 5.80 1.58
C ILE A 49 6.35 5.42 3.03
N PHE A 50 5.35 6.07 3.63
CA PHE A 50 4.96 5.78 5.01
C PHE A 50 4.36 4.37 5.17
N LEU A 51 3.62 3.91 4.17
CA LEU A 51 3.11 2.55 4.08
C LEU A 51 4.27 1.53 4.03
N LEU A 52 5.32 1.84 3.27
CA LEU A 52 6.51 1.00 3.18
C LEU A 52 7.22 0.87 4.54
N LEU A 53 7.42 1.99 5.24
CA LEU A 53 8.07 2.04 6.55
C LEU A 53 7.25 1.32 7.63
N THR A 54 5.95 1.59 7.67
CA THR A 54 5.04 0.95 8.65
C THR A 54 4.90 -0.56 8.38
N GLY A 55 4.85 -0.98 7.11
CA GLY A 55 4.84 -2.39 6.74
C GLY A 55 6.13 -3.12 7.15
N LEU A 56 7.29 -2.48 6.99
CA LEU A 56 8.58 -3.03 7.44
C LEU A 56 8.64 -3.16 8.96
N ALA A 57 8.26 -2.10 9.67
CA ALA A 57 8.22 -2.08 11.13
C ALA A 57 7.25 -3.14 11.69
N HIS A 58 6.09 -3.31 11.05
CA HIS A 58 5.15 -4.39 11.34
C HIS A 58 5.81 -5.76 11.17
N GLY A 59 6.49 -6.00 10.04
CA GLY A 59 7.17 -7.27 9.75
C GLY A 59 8.28 -7.59 10.76
N ILE A 60 9.10 -6.61 11.13
CA ILE A 60 10.15 -6.78 12.15
C ILE A 60 9.51 -7.10 13.51
N ALA A 61 8.46 -6.37 13.89
CA ALA A 61 7.75 -6.58 15.16
C ALA A 61 6.94 -7.89 15.21
N ALA A 62 6.55 -8.44 14.06
CA ALA A 62 5.83 -9.72 13.97
C ALA A 62 6.74 -10.94 14.24
N GLY A 63 8.05 -10.81 14.02
CA GLY A 63 9.01 -11.89 14.24
C GLY A 63 8.78 -13.11 13.35
N ARG A 64 9.17 -14.31 13.81
CA ARG A 64 9.04 -15.57 13.05
C ARG A 64 7.66 -16.22 13.19
N ARG A 65 6.60 -15.46 12.86
CA ARG A 65 5.24 -16.00 12.81
C ARG A 65 4.97 -16.68 11.47
N PRO A 66 4.10 -17.69 11.46
CA PRO A 66 3.61 -18.23 10.20
C PRO A 66 2.80 -17.13 9.48
N GLY A 67 2.86 -17.10 8.14
CA GLY A 67 2.45 -15.95 7.32
C GLY A 67 3.55 -14.90 7.02
N MET A 68 4.77 -15.06 7.53
CA MET A 68 5.89 -14.14 7.26
C MET A 68 6.35 -14.15 5.79
N ILE A 69 6.22 -15.29 5.09
CA ILE A 69 6.62 -15.39 3.66
C ILE A 69 5.71 -14.51 2.80
N SER A 70 4.39 -14.64 2.94
CA SER A 70 3.42 -13.83 2.18
C SER A 70 3.56 -12.33 2.48
N GLY A 71 3.82 -11.97 3.75
CA GLY A 71 4.10 -10.60 4.15
C GLY A 71 5.37 -10.02 3.52
N LYS A 72 6.46 -10.80 3.46
CA LYS A 72 7.70 -10.38 2.79
C LYS A 72 7.51 -10.17 1.30
N VAL A 73 6.81 -11.08 0.61
CA VAL A 73 6.54 -10.94 -0.82
C VAL A 73 5.68 -9.70 -1.10
N ALA A 74 4.63 -9.47 -0.30
CA ALA A 74 3.79 -8.29 -0.42
C ALA A 74 4.60 -7.00 -0.20
N TRP A 75 5.47 -6.98 0.81
CA TRP A 75 6.34 -5.84 1.09
C TRP A 75 7.36 -5.58 -0.02
N MET A 76 7.97 -6.62 -0.59
CA MET A 76 8.90 -6.48 -1.73
C MET A 76 8.19 -5.90 -2.96
N LEU A 77 6.95 -6.32 -3.22
CA LEU A 77 6.16 -5.75 -4.32
C LEU A 77 5.86 -4.26 -4.08
N LEU A 78 5.53 -3.87 -2.84
CA LEU A 78 5.35 -2.47 -2.47
C LEU A 78 6.65 -1.66 -2.62
N LEU A 79 7.80 -2.23 -2.24
CA LEU A 79 9.12 -1.60 -2.41
C LEU A 79 9.41 -1.31 -3.89
N VAL A 80 9.21 -2.30 -4.75
CA VAL A 80 9.34 -2.15 -6.20
C VAL A 80 8.40 -1.07 -6.72
N LEU A 81 7.15 -1.06 -6.26
CA LEU A 81 6.15 -0.05 -6.65
C LEU A 81 6.62 1.37 -6.32
N VAL A 82 7.16 1.58 -5.11
CA VAL A 82 7.66 2.88 -4.65
C VAL A 82 8.90 3.30 -5.42
N ILE A 83 9.90 2.43 -5.55
CA ILE A 83 11.16 2.74 -6.28
C ILE A 83 10.86 3.14 -7.71
N PHE A 84 10.09 2.31 -8.43
CA PHE A 84 9.75 2.63 -9.81
C PHE A 84 8.87 3.89 -9.89
N SER A 85 7.99 4.16 -8.91
CA SER A 85 7.20 5.40 -8.93
C SER A 85 8.08 6.65 -8.83
N LEU A 86 9.17 6.59 -8.06
CA LEU A 86 10.13 7.69 -7.92
C LEU A 86 10.94 7.89 -9.21
N ILE A 87 11.38 6.79 -9.84
CA ILE A 87 12.17 6.82 -11.08
C ILE A 87 11.30 7.25 -12.27
N ALA A 88 10.14 6.62 -12.44
CA ALA A 88 9.28 6.82 -13.59
C ALA A 88 8.54 8.17 -13.55
N ARG A 89 8.40 8.81 -12.38
CA ARG A 89 7.97 10.22 -12.26
C ARG A 89 8.81 11.16 -13.14
N LYS A 90 10.07 10.82 -13.40
CA LYS A 90 10.99 11.64 -14.19
C LYS A 90 11.07 11.28 -15.69
N ARG A 91 10.62 10.09 -16.13
CA ARG A 91 10.92 9.60 -17.50
C ARG A 91 9.76 9.01 -18.32
N LEU A 92 8.70 8.44 -17.73
CA LEU A 92 7.66 7.71 -18.48
C LEU A 92 6.28 7.93 -17.85
N SER A 93 5.43 8.77 -18.45
CA SER A 93 4.16 9.20 -17.83
C SER A 93 2.92 8.38 -18.23
N GLY A 94 2.93 7.76 -19.41
CA GLY A 94 1.78 7.02 -19.98
C GLY A 94 1.77 5.52 -19.64
N PRO A 95 2.69 4.71 -20.20
CA PRO A 95 2.74 3.25 -19.96
C PRO A 95 2.93 2.90 -18.49
N TRP A 96 3.78 3.67 -17.81
CA TRP A 96 4.05 3.52 -16.38
C TRP A 96 2.77 3.61 -15.53
N ARG A 97 1.87 4.55 -15.84
CA ARG A 97 0.63 4.73 -15.07
C ARG A 97 -0.32 3.53 -15.20
N ARG A 98 -0.24 2.81 -16.32
CA ARG A 98 -1.00 1.56 -16.53
C ARG A 98 -0.34 0.42 -15.74
N LEU A 99 0.98 0.27 -15.84
CA LEU A 99 1.75 -0.74 -15.11
C LEU A 99 1.64 -0.57 -13.58
N HIS A 100 1.80 0.66 -13.07
CA HIS A 100 1.64 0.99 -11.66
C HIS A 100 0.25 0.59 -11.13
N ARG A 101 -0.82 0.80 -11.92
CA ARG A 101 -2.17 0.35 -11.53
C ARG A 101 -2.27 -1.17 -11.43
N TYR A 102 -1.76 -1.91 -12.41
CA TYR A 102 -1.79 -3.38 -12.36
C TYR A 102 -0.96 -3.94 -11.19
N LEU A 103 0.24 -3.41 -10.97
CA LEU A 103 1.07 -3.78 -9.83
C LEU A 103 0.42 -3.40 -8.50
N ALA A 104 -0.25 -2.25 -8.40
CA ALA A 104 -0.99 -1.85 -7.19
C ALA A 104 -2.18 -2.76 -6.90
N ILE A 105 -2.90 -3.21 -7.94
CA ILE A 105 -3.97 -4.22 -7.79
C ILE A 105 -3.37 -5.54 -7.28
N GLY A 106 -2.27 -5.99 -7.88
CA GLY A 106 -1.56 -7.19 -7.43
C GLY A 106 -1.08 -7.09 -5.97
N ALA A 107 -0.53 -5.93 -5.58
CA ALA A 107 -0.13 -5.66 -4.20
C ALA A 107 -1.32 -5.69 -3.23
N CYS A 108 -2.47 -5.14 -3.63
CA CYS A 108 -3.69 -5.22 -2.81
C CYS A 108 -4.17 -6.67 -2.64
N LEU A 109 -4.18 -7.46 -3.71
CA LEU A 109 -4.55 -8.87 -3.63
C LEU A 109 -3.59 -9.65 -2.72
N LEU A 110 -2.28 -9.42 -2.84
CA LEU A 110 -1.29 -10.05 -1.98
C LEU A 110 -1.46 -9.67 -0.50
N VAL A 111 -1.73 -8.40 -0.21
CA VAL A 111 -2.01 -7.93 1.16
C VAL A 111 -3.31 -8.55 1.68
N ALA A 112 -4.36 -8.63 0.85
CA ALA A 112 -5.62 -9.28 1.23
C ALA A 112 -5.40 -10.76 1.56
N VAL A 113 -4.67 -11.49 0.72
CA VAL A 113 -4.29 -12.89 0.97
C VAL A 113 -3.48 -13.00 2.26
N HIS A 114 -2.48 -12.13 2.48
CA HIS A 114 -1.70 -12.14 3.71
C HIS A 114 -2.57 -11.92 4.96
N VAL A 115 -3.51 -10.97 4.93
CA VAL A 115 -4.44 -10.70 6.04
C VAL A 115 -5.41 -11.86 6.27
N ILE A 116 -5.96 -12.44 5.20
CA ILE A 116 -6.89 -13.58 5.29
C ILE A 116 -6.16 -14.81 5.83
N CYS A 117 -5.00 -15.16 5.30
CA CYS A 117 -4.21 -16.29 5.78
C CYS A 117 -3.78 -16.11 7.24
N ALA A 118 -3.24 -14.93 7.59
CA ALA A 118 -2.84 -14.61 8.96
C ALA A 118 -4.04 -14.56 9.93
N GLY A 119 -5.24 -14.18 9.45
CA GLY A 119 -6.47 -14.14 10.24
C GLY A 119 -7.16 -15.49 10.39
N ALA A 120 -7.07 -16.36 9.38
CA ALA A 120 -7.63 -17.70 9.39
C ALA A 120 -6.74 -18.73 10.10
N GLY A 121 -5.52 -18.34 10.52
CA GLY A 121 -4.54 -19.25 11.11
C GLY A 121 -4.04 -20.32 10.13
N ILE A 122 -4.23 -20.09 8.83
CA ILE A 122 -3.74 -20.95 7.76
C ILE A 122 -2.36 -20.39 7.42
N PHE A 123 -1.34 -21.04 7.98
CA PHE A 123 0.00 -20.52 8.23
C PHE A 123 -0.01 -19.55 9.41
#